data_AF-A0A0C9RDH6-F1
#
_entry.id   AF-A0A0C9RDH6-F1
#
_cell.length_a   1.000
_cell.length_b   1.000
_cell.length_c   1.000
_cell.angle_alpha   90.00
_cell.angle_beta   90.00
_cell.angle_gamma   90.00
#
_symmetry.space_group_name_H-M   'P 1'
#
loop_
_entity.id
_entity.type
_entity.pdbx_description
1 polymer ?
#
loop_
_entity_poly.entity_id
_entity_poly.type
_entity_poly.pdbx_seq_one_letter_code
_entity_poly.pdbx_strand_id
1 'polypeptide(L)'
;VNAKDEETKRLQDEVEEARRKQAEAAAALLAASTTPQHHHVAEDENENEEELTNGDGGGDVSRDLDTDEHIKDPIEDRRTLAERNERLHDQLKALKQDLAQSRDETKETQNDKIHRENVRQGRDKYKTLREIRKGNTKRRVDQFENM
;
A
#
# COMPACT_ATOMS: atom_id res chain seq x y z
N VAL A 1 58.25 -29.87 -21.65
CA VAL A 1 56.83 -29.81 -22.05
C VAL A 1 55.96 -29.81 -20.79
N ASN A 2 56.10 -30.83 -19.91
CA ASN A 2 55.34 -30.95 -18.64
C ASN A 2 55.29 -29.71 -17.72
N ALA A 3 56.38 -28.97 -17.51
CA ALA A 3 56.37 -27.85 -16.56
C ALA A 3 55.47 -26.67 -16.99
N LYS A 4 55.39 -26.40 -18.30
CA LYS A 4 54.51 -25.34 -18.83
C LYS A 4 53.04 -25.76 -18.83
N ASP A 5 52.78 -27.05 -19.05
CA ASP A 5 51.42 -27.61 -19.01
C ASP A 5 50.89 -27.63 -17.56
N GLU A 6 51.74 -27.90 -16.57
CA GLU A 6 51.39 -27.78 -15.15
C GLU A 6 51.15 -26.33 -14.72
N GLU A 7 51.96 -25.39 -15.20
CA GLU A 7 51.79 -23.96 -14.92
C GLU A 7 50.51 -23.40 -15.55
N THR A 8 50.22 -23.75 -16.80
CA THR A 8 48.96 -23.34 -17.45
C THR A 8 47.74 -23.92 -16.74
N LYS A 9 47.80 -25.16 -16.26
CA LYS A 9 46.73 -25.75 -15.45
C LYS A 9 46.52 -25.01 -14.13
N ARG A 10 47.60 -24.65 -13.42
CA ARG A 10 47.52 -23.85 -12.19
C ARG A 10 46.90 -22.47 -12.42
N LEU A 11 47.31 -21.80 -13.50
CA LEU A 11 46.73 -20.49 -13.86
C LEU A 11 45.25 -20.59 -14.24
N GLN A 12 44.84 -21.69 -14.90
CA GLN A 12 43.43 -21.95 -15.20
C GLN A 12 42.61 -22.16 -13.92
N ASP A 13 43.11 -22.97 -12.98
CA ASP A 13 42.48 -23.21 -11.68
C ASP A 13 42.35 -21.91 -10.86
N GLU A 14 43.40 -21.07 -10.88
CA GLU A 14 43.40 -19.76 -10.19
C GLU A 14 42.39 -18.78 -10.79
N VAL A 15 42.27 -18.74 -12.12
CA VAL A 15 41.27 -17.91 -12.81
C VAL A 15 39.84 -18.39 -12.51
N GLU A 16 39.61 -19.70 -12.44
CA GLU A 16 38.31 -20.27 -12.08
C GLU A 16 37.94 -19.93 -10.64
N GLU A 17 38.88 -20.05 -9.70
CA GLU A 17 38.67 -19.67 -8.30
C GLU A 17 38.40 -18.17 -8.13
N ALA A 18 39.14 -17.32 -8.85
CA ALA A 18 38.92 -15.87 -8.84
C ALA A 18 37.52 -15.51 -9.38
N ARG A 19 37.07 -16.16 -10.46
CA ARG A 19 35.71 -15.99 -10.99
C ARG A 19 34.64 -16.45 -10.01
N ARG A 20 34.85 -17.58 -9.33
CA ARG A 20 33.92 -18.07 -8.30
C ARG A 20 33.79 -17.06 -7.17
N LYS A 21 34.93 -16.56 -6.65
CA LYS A 21 34.96 -15.56 -5.57
C LYS A 21 34.31 -14.23 -5.99
N GLN A 22 34.50 -13.80 -7.24
CA GLN A 22 33.84 -12.62 -7.78
C GLN A 22 32.32 -12.80 -7.88
N ALA A 23 31.85 -13.96 -8.36
CA ALA A 23 30.42 -14.27 -8.45
C ALA A 23 29.77 -14.34 -7.06
N GLU A 24 30.42 -14.95 -6.08
CA GLU A 24 29.97 -15.00 -4.69
C GLU A 24 29.90 -13.59 -4.08
N ALA A 25 30.91 -12.74 -4.31
CA ALA A 25 30.91 -11.36 -3.82
C ALA A 25 29.82 -10.52 -4.49
N ALA A 26 29.60 -10.68 -5.80
CA ALA A 26 28.53 -9.99 -6.52
C ALA A 26 27.14 -10.45 -6.04
N ALA A 27 26.95 -11.75 -5.84
CA ALA A 27 25.71 -12.30 -5.30
C ALA A 27 25.45 -11.81 -3.87
N ALA A 28 26.49 -11.78 -3.02
CA ALA A 28 26.39 -11.25 -1.66
C ALA A 28 26.06 -9.75 -1.66
N LEU A 29 26.66 -8.97 -2.57
CA LEU A 29 26.37 -7.55 -2.72
C LEU A 29 24.93 -7.33 -3.18
N LEU A 30 24.47 -8.03 -4.21
CA LEU A 30 23.08 -7.96 -4.68
C LEU A 30 22.09 -8.37 -3.58
N ALA A 31 22.36 -9.45 -2.85
CA ALA A 31 21.50 -9.90 -1.76
C ALA A 31 21.44 -8.90 -0.59
N ALA A 32 22.50 -8.13 -0.35
CA ALA A 32 22.55 -7.12 0.70
C ALA A 32 22.00 -5.76 0.27
N SER A 33 22.12 -5.41 -1.02
CA SER A 33 21.78 -4.07 -1.52
C SER A 33 20.46 -3.97 -2.27
N THR A 34 19.90 -5.10 -2.73
CA THR A 34 18.68 -5.08 -3.54
C THR A 34 17.65 -6.07 -3.05
N THR A 35 16.39 -5.64 -3.10
CA THR A 35 15.25 -6.54 -3.08
C THR A 35 14.88 -6.89 -4.52
N PRO A 36 14.31 -8.08 -4.78
CA PRO A 36 13.88 -8.46 -6.12
C PRO A 36 12.97 -7.38 -6.73
N GLN A 37 13.30 -6.90 -7.93
CA GLN A 37 12.62 -5.75 -8.54
C GLN A 37 11.10 -5.92 -8.65
N HIS A 38 10.63 -7.15 -8.94
CA HIS A 38 9.20 -7.47 -9.04
C HIS A 38 8.42 -7.40 -7.72
N HIS A 39 9.09 -7.22 -6.57
CA HIS A 39 8.42 -6.92 -5.30
C HIS A 39 7.98 -5.46 -5.20
N HIS A 40 8.60 -4.57 -5.98
CA HIS A 40 8.28 -3.16 -5.97
C HIS A 40 7.07 -2.87 -6.87
N VAL A 41 6.31 -1.84 -6.52
CA VAL A 41 5.27 -1.30 -7.38
C VAL A 41 5.95 -0.57 -8.54
N ALA A 42 5.41 -0.68 -9.75
CA ALA A 42 5.93 0.03 -10.90
C ALA A 42 5.84 1.55 -10.70
N GLU A 43 6.98 2.23 -10.77
CA GLU A 43 7.12 3.68 -10.70
C GLU A 43 6.75 4.32 -12.06
N ASP A 44 6.33 5.58 -12.06
CA ASP A 44 6.10 6.32 -13.31
C ASP A 44 7.43 6.90 -13.80
N GLU A 45 7.85 6.51 -15.01
CA GLU A 45 9.14 6.90 -15.58
C GLU A 45 9.21 8.40 -15.94
N ASN A 46 8.08 9.10 -15.92
CA ASN A 46 7.96 10.53 -16.27
C ASN A 46 8.02 11.49 -15.07
N GLU A 47 8.23 11.01 -13.84
CA GLU A 47 8.30 11.87 -12.64
C GLU A 47 9.47 12.88 -12.63
N ASN A 48 10.37 12.84 -13.62
CA ASN A 48 11.48 13.80 -13.76
C ASN A 48 11.11 15.13 -14.43
N GLU A 49 9.88 15.29 -14.93
CA GLU A 49 9.39 16.58 -15.43
C GLU A 49 8.55 17.26 -14.32
N GLU A 50 9.24 17.91 -13.38
CA GLU A 50 8.65 18.83 -12.41
C GLU A 50 7.96 20.01 -13.13
N GLU A 51 6.75 19.80 -13.60
CA GLU A 51 5.78 20.87 -13.79
C GLU A 51 4.42 20.39 -13.26
N LEU A 52 4.32 20.36 -11.92
CA LEU A 52 3.04 20.27 -11.21
C LEU A 52 2.24 21.57 -11.42
N THR A 53 1.85 21.87 -12.65
CA THR A 53 0.82 22.85 -12.94
C THR A 53 -0.53 22.18 -12.74
N ASN A 54 -1.16 22.49 -11.59
CA ASN A 54 -2.57 22.20 -11.38
C ASN A 54 -3.39 22.98 -12.42
N GLY A 55 -3.70 22.31 -13.53
CA GLY A 55 -4.58 22.81 -14.57
C GLY A 55 -3.84 23.15 -15.86
N ASP A 56 -4.23 22.44 -16.93
CA ASP A 56 -3.97 22.74 -18.34
C ASP A 56 -2.72 22.13 -19.01
N GLY A 57 -1.89 21.39 -18.28
CA GLY A 57 -0.86 20.51 -18.86
C GLY A 57 -1.38 19.08 -18.91
N GLY A 58 -2.05 18.69 -20.00
CA GLY A 58 -2.63 17.36 -20.19
C GLY A 58 -1.58 16.23 -20.25
N GLY A 59 -1.04 15.85 -19.11
CA GLY A 59 -0.53 14.51 -18.88
C GLY A 59 -1.72 13.57 -18.76
N ASP A 60 -2.25 13.13 -19.91
CA ASP A 60 -3.07 11.92 -19.92
C ASP A 60 -2.17 10.81 -19.39
N VAL A 61 -2.29 10.49 -18.10
CA VAL A 61 -1.70 9.27 -17.51
C VAL A 61 -2.53 8.11 -18.05
N SER A 62 -2.47 7.92 -19.36
CA SER A 62 -3.12 6.89 -20.16
C SER A 62 -2.31 5.62 -19.98
N ARG A 63 -2.32 5.11 -18.76
CA ARG A 63 -1.75 3.81 -18.46
C ARG A 63 -2.88 2.84 -18.22
N ASP A 64 -3.03 1.88 -19.12
CA ASP A 64 -3.90 0.74 -18.91
C ASP A 64 -3.44 0.00 -17.65
N LEU A 65 -4.38 -0.23 -16.74
CA LEU A 65 -4.15 -1.01 -15.53
C LEU A 65 -4.42 -2.48 -15.84
N ASP A 66 -3.51 -3.36 -15.43
CA ASP A 66 -3.74 -4.80 -15.49
C ASP A 66 -4.95 -5.16 -14.60
N THR A 67 -5.93 -5.85 -15.19
CA THR A 67 -7.15 -6.26 -14.48
C THR A 67 -7.35 -7.77 -14.58
N ASP A 68 -7.86 -8.36 -13.50
CA ASP A 68 -8.27 -9.76 -13.47
C ASP A 68 -9.81 -9.82 -13.51
N GLU A 69 -10.34 -10.61 -14.44
CA GLU A 69 -11.78 -10.75 -14.72
C GLU A 69 -12.56 -11.41 -13.56
N HIS A 70 -11.88 -12.03 -12.60
CA HIS A 70 -12.50 -12.76 -11.49
C HIS A 70 -12.30 -12.09 -10.12
N ILE A 71 -11.87 -10.84 -10.09
CA ILE A 71 -11.69 -10.07 -8.85
C ILE A 71 -13.03 -9.90 -8.11
N LYS A 72 -13.03 -10.26 -6.82
CA LYS A 72 -14.08 -9.91 -5.87
C LYS A 72 -13.58 -8.82 -4.92
N ASP A 73 -14.29 -7.70 -4.85
CA ASP A 73 -13.91 -6.60 -3.95
C ASP A 73 -14.06 -7.06 -2.48
N PRO A 74 -12.98 -7.04 -1.67
CA PRO A 74 -13.02 -7.51 -0.29
C PRO A 74 -13.85 -6.63 0.64
N ILE A 75 -14.21 -5.41 0.24
CA ILE A 75 -14.97 -4.46 1.06
C ILE A 75 -16.41 -4.91 1.31
N GLU A 76 -16.99 -5.72 0.41
CA GLU A 76 -18.35 -6.23 0.55
C GLU A 76 -18.53 -7.05 1.85
N ASP A 77 -17.58 -7.95 2.11
CA ASP A 77 -17.62 -8.82 3.28
C ASP A 77 -16.92 -8.23 4.51
N ARG A 78 -16.14 -7.16 4.35
CA ARG A 78 -15.33 -6.61 5.44
C ARG A 78 -16.21 -5.99 6.53
N ARG A 79 -15.85 -6.29 7.79
CA ARG A 79 -16.47 -5.77 9.02
C ARG A 79 -15.39 -5.23 9.95
N THR A 80 -15.76 -4.27 10.79
CA THR A 80 -14.79 -3.67 11.73
C THR A 80 -14.37 -4.67 12.80
N LEU A 81 -13.20 -4.44 13.41
CA LEU A 81 -12.75 -5.29 14.51
C LEU A 81 -13.70 -5.17 15.72
N ALA A 82 -14.18 -3.96 16.01
CA ALA A 82 -15.11 -3.71 17.11
C ALA A 82 -16.48 -4.38 16.91
N GLU A 83 -16.89 -4.66 15.67
CA GLU A 83 -18.12 -5.39 15.38
C GLU A 83 -17.96 -6.91 15.53
N ARG A 84 -16.77 -7.44 15.21
CA ARG A 84 -16.53 -8.89 15.25
C ARG A 84 -15.98 -9.39 16.59
N ASN A 85 -15.42 -8.50 17.40
CA ASN A 85 -14.79 -8.83 18.68
C ASN A 85 -15.56 -8.18 19.83
N GLU A 86 -16.38 -8.98 20.51
CA GLU A 86 -17.21 -8.55 21.65
C GLU A 86 -16.37 -7.93 22.77
N ARG A 87 -15.23 -8.54 23.12
CA ARG A 87 -14.31 -7.99 24.13
C ARG A 87 -13.85 -6.57 23.76
N LEU A 88 -13.49 -6.34 22.49
CA LEU A 88 -13.09 -5.01 22.05
C LEU A 88 -14.27 -4.02 22.13
N HIS A 89 -15.47 -4.46 21.75
CA HIS A 89 -16.68 -3.63 21.86
C HIS A 89 -16.92 -3.18 23.30
N ASP A 90 -16.87 -4.10 24.25
CA ASP A 90 -17.12 -3.83 25.66
C ASP A 90 -16.02 -2.95 26.27
N GLN A 91 -14.75 -3.19 25.93
CA GLN A 91 -13.64 -2.35 26.35
C GLN A 91 -13.82 -0.90 25.87
N LEU A 92 -14.20 -0.70 24.60
CA LEU A 92 -14.46 0.63 24.06
C LEU A 92 -15.68 1.28 24.73
N LYS A 93 -16.72 0.50 25.05
CA LYS A 93 -17.92 0.98 25.74
C LYS A 93 -17.60 1.44 27.17
N ALA A 94 -16.83 0.65 27.91
CA ALA A 94 -16.40 0.99 29.26
C ALA A 94 -15.53 2.25 29.26
N LEU A 95 -14.50 2.32 28.41
CA LEU A 95 -13.63 3.50 28.30
C LEU A 95 -14.40 4.77 27.91
N LYS A 96 -15.41 4.67 27.03
CA LYS A 96 -16.28 5.80 26.69
C LYS A 96 -17.07 6.31 27.89
N GLN A 97 -17.55 5.42 28.75
CA GLN A 97 -18.29 5.78 29.97
C GLN A 97 -17.37 6.44 30.99
N ASP A 98 -16.16 5.93 31.18
CA ASP A 98 -15.19 6.47 32.13
C ASP A 98 -14.71 7.86 31.71
N LEU A 99 -14.32 8.03 30.44
CA LEU A 99 -13.84 9.30 29.91
C LEU A 99 -14.93 10.38 29.85
N ALA A 100 -16.21 9.99 29.77
CA ALA A 100 -17.32 10.95 29.77
C ALA A 100 -17.41 11.74 31.09
N GLN A 101 -16.93 11.21 32.21
CA GLN A 101 -16.98 11.87 33.52
C GLN A 101 -16.01 13.05 33.63
N SER A 102 -14.91 13.01 32.89
CA SER A 102 -13.87 14.04 32.90
C SER A 102 -13.79 14.85 31.60
N ARG A 103 -14.77 14.67 30.69
CA ARG A 103 -14.75 15.32 29.38
C ARG A 103 -15.14 16.79 29.48
N ASP A 104 -14.29 17.67 28.96
CA ASP A 104 -14.60 19.09 28.75
C ASP A 104 -15.22 19.29 27.36
N GLU A 105 -16.52 19.61 27.31
CA GLU A 105 -17.26 19.78 26.05
C GLU A 105 -16.83 21.02 25.26
N THR A 106 -16.20 22.01 25.90
CA THR A 106 -15.73 23.22 25.23
C THR A 106 -14.53 22.98 24.32
N LYS A 107 -13.81 21.88 24.55
CA LYS A 107 -12.63 21.47 23.78
C LYS A 107 -12.93 20.46 22.67
N GLU A 108 -14.21 20.22 22.38
CA GLU A 108 -14.60 19.30 21.33
C GLU A 108 -14.23 19.83 19.94
N THR A 109 -13.45 19.06 19.18
CA THR A 109 -13.03 19.42 17.82
C THR A 109 -14.14 19.14 16.80
N GLN A 110 -14.00 19.68 15.59
CA GLN A 110 -14.93 19.38 14.48
C GLN A 110 -14.94 17.88 14.13
N ASN A 111 -13.79 17.21 14.19
CA ASN A 111 -13.68 15.78 13.89
C ASN A 111 -14.36 14.93 14.96
N ASP A 112 -14.34 15.34 16.23
CA ASP A 112 -15.06 14.66 17.31
C ASP A 112 -16.57 14.68 17.07
N LYS A 113 -17.11 15.84 16.66
CA LYS A 113 -18.54 16.00 16.34
C LYS A 113 -18.94 15.08 15.18
N ILE A 114 -18.15 15.07 14.11
CA ILE A 114 -18.37 14.21 12.94
C ILE A 114 -18.30 12.72 13.34
N HIS A 115 -17.31 12.34 14.14
CA HIS A 115 -17.18 10.96 14.62
C HIS A 115 -18.37 10.54 15.47
N ARG A 116 -18.79 11.37 16.42
CA ARG A 116 -19.94 11.10 17.29
C ARG A 116 -21.22 10.94 16.48
N GLU A 117 -21.44 11.80 15.49
CA GLU A 117 -22.59 11.72 14.60
C GLU A 117 -22.57 10.45 13.74
N ASN A 118 -21.41 10.09 13.20
CA ASN A 118 -21.25 8.83 12.46
C ASN A 118 -21.58 7.62 13.32
N VAL A 119 -21.07 7.57 14.56
CA VAL A 119 -21.39 6.49 15.51
C VAL A 119 -22.87 6.49 15.87
N ARG A 120 -23.48 7.67 16.08
CA ARG A 120 -24.92 7.82 16.38
C ARG A 120 -25.79 7.28 15.25
N GLN A 121 -25.39 7.49 14.00
CA GLN A 121 -26.07 6.95 12.82
C GLN A 121 -25.72 5.48 12.52
N GLY A 122 -24.89 4.83 13.35
CA GLY A 122 -24.46 3.45 13.14
C GLY A 122 -23.51 3.24 11.95
N ARG A 123 -22.88 4.33 11.47
CA ARG A 123 -21.90 4.30 10.39
C ARG A 123 -20.55 3.80 10.90
N ASP A 124 -19.86 3.06 10.05
CA ASP A 124 -18.47 2.65 10.23
C ASP A 124 -17.72 2.73 8.91
N LYS A 125 -16.39 2.50 8.93
CA LYS A 125 -15.54 2.62 7.76
C LYS A 125 -16.02 1.78 6.58
N TYR A 126 -16.42 0.52 6.80
CA TYR A 126 -16.75 -0.40 5.72
C TYR A 126 -18.21 -0.27 5.29
N LYS A 127 -19.13 0.03 6.21
CA LYS A 127 -20.52 0.38 5.87
C LYS A 127 -20.58 1.63 5.00
N THR A 128 -19.83 2.67 5.35
CA THR A 128 -19.78 3.89 4.54
C THR A 128 -19.15 3.65 3.18
N LEU A 129 -18.05 2.88 3.09
CA LEU A 129 -17.45 2.51 1.80
C LEU A 129 -18.43 1.77 0.89
N ARG A 130 -19.20 0.81 1.42
CA ARG A 130 -20.25 0.13 0.65
C ARG A 130 -21.34 1.11 0.21
N GLU A 131 -21.78 2.00 1.09
CA GLU A 131 -22.86 2.96 0.78
C GLU A 131 -22.48 3.91 -0.37
N ILE A 132 -21.31 4.53 -0.31
CA ILE A 132 -20.86 5.49 -1.34
C ILE A 132 -20.50 4.82 -2.68
N ARG A 133 -20.29 3.50 -2.67
CA ARG A 133 -19.99 2.70 -3.87
C ARG A 133 -21.23 2.08 -4.52
N LYS A 134 -22.42 2.29 -3.95
CA LYS A 134 -23.67 1.79 -4.55
C LYS A 134 -23.95 2.45 -5.90
N GLY A 135 -24.56 1.67 -6.79
CA GLY A 135 -24.89 2.10 -8.15
C GLY A 135 -23.72 1.90 -9.12
N ASN A 136 -24.00 2.09 -10.41
CA ASN A 136 -22.98 1.96 -11.44
C ASN A 136 -22.01 3.17 -11.43
N THR A 137 -20.92 3.05 -12.18
CA THR A 137 -19.89 4.10 -12.29
C THR A 137 -20.48 5.43 -12.76
N LYS A 138 -21.35 5.41 -13.79
CA LYS A 138 -21.99 6.61 -14.32
C LYS A 138 -22.73 7.39 -13.22
N ARG A 139 -23.56 6.72 -12.41
CA ARG A 139 -24.31 7.39 -11.34
C ARG A 139 -23.38 8.09 -10.33
N ARG A 140 -22.25 7.46 -9.98
CA ARG A 140 -21.30 8.02 -9.01
C ARG A 140 -20.55 9.23 -9.60
N VAL A 141 -20.19 9.16 -10.88
CA VAL A 141 -19.62 10.30 -11.62
C VAL A 141 -20.64 11.44 -11.71
N ASP A 142 -21.88 11.15 -12.13
CA ASP A 142 -22.94 12.14 -12.20
C ASP A 142 -23.21 12.79 -10.82
N GLN A 143 -23.15 12.02 -9.72
CA GLN A 143 -23.26 12.58 -8.37
C GLN A 143 -22.11 13.51 -8.01
N PHE A 144 -20.88 13.17 -8.38
CA PHE A 144 -19.68 13.97 -8.13
C PHE A 144 -19.72 15.31 -8.88
N GLU A 145 -20.10 15.31 -10.16
CA GLU A 145 -20.22 16.53 -10.99
C GLU A 145 -21.30 17.51 -10.48
N ASN A 146 -22.22 17.03 -9.63
CA ASN A 146 -23.32 17.83 -9.08
C ASN A 146 -23.11 18.24 -7.60
N MET A 147 -21.94 17.96 -7.00
CA MET A 147 -21.60 18.39 -5.63
C MET A 147 -21.03 19.81 -5.60
#